data_AF-A0A355BD47-F1
#
_entry.id   AF-A0A355BD47-F1
#
_cell.length_a   1.000
_cell.length_b   1.000
_cell.length_c   1.000
_cell.angle_alpha   90.00
_cell.angle_beta   90.00
_cell.angle_gamma   90.00
#
_symmetry.space_group_name_H-M   'P 1'
#
loop_
_entity.id
_entity.type
_entity.pdbx_description
1 polymer ?
#
loop_
_entity_poly.entity_id
_entity_poly.type
_entity_poly.pdbx_seq_one_letter_code
_entity_poly.pdbx_strand_id
1 'polypeptide(L)'
;NYWSIGNGKKRENSIGSRILYKGIKENKNDIPYLKGSNFNRYSIEEPTQYLRHNYSDYLDSNDIFRFSVEILETTPKIIYRQTSSSLIGTIENNKYHNDKTVHIILNNKFNTIDLRYVLGIFNSQLLNYLYKSYSNEDGRVFAQVKIVNIKSLPFILGTIESQNKIIGYVEQLLQLNKDLQAATLESKKEQIKTKIDYHEDKVNTLVYQLYNLTDEEIKLIEK
;
A
#
# COMPACT_ATOMS: atom_id res chain seq x y z
N ASN A 1 -3.33 0.93 -12.22
CA ASN A 1 -4.60 1.67 -11.99
C ASN A 1 -5.44 1.62 -13.25
N TYR A 2 -6.76 1.66 -13.12
CA TYR A 2 -7.64 1.80 -14.26
C TYR A 2 -7.68 3.26 -14.74
N TRP A 3 -8.07 3.45 -15.99
CA TRP A 3 -8.29 4.75 -16.61
C TRP A 3 -9.58 4.72 -17.43
N SER A 4 -10.26 5.86 -17.49
CA SER A 4 -11.54 5.98 -18.20
C SER A 4 -11.72 7.32 -18.90
N ILE A 5 -12.30 7.31 -20.11
CA ILE A 5 -12.84 8.47 -20.80
C ILE A 5 -14.35 8.27 -20.94
N GLY A 6 -15.14 9.29 -20.62
CA GLY A 6 -16.59 9.31 -20.80
C GLY A 6 -17.11 10.74 -20.81
N ASN A 7 -18.35 10.96 -20.38
CA ASN A 7 -19.07 12.26 -20.44
C ASN A 7 -18.55 13.41 -19.53
N GLY A 8 -17.25 13.49 -19.24
CA GLY A 8 -16.65 14.57 -18.44
C GLY A 8 -16.94 14.47 -16.93
N LYS A 9 -16.88 15.59 -16.18
CA LYS A 9 -17.06 15.65 -14.72
C LYS A 9 -18.53 15.58 -14.24
N LYS A 10 -19.46 15.01 -15.03
CA LYS A 10 -20.84 14.78 -14.57
C LYS A 10 -20.86 13.58 -13.62
N ARG A 11 -21.36 13.78 -12.38
CA ARG A 11 -21.41 12.73 -11.35
C ARG A 11 -22.55 11.74 -11.61
N GLU A 12 -23.65 12.21 -12.16
CA GLU A 12 -24.77 11.37 -12.57
C GLU A 12 -24.40 10.54 -13.79
N ASN A 13 -24.72 9.24 -13.75
CA ASN A 13 -24.42 8.26 -14.80
C ASN A 13 -22.95 8.17 -15.23
N SER A 14 -22.02 8.42 -14.31
CA SER A 14 -20.59 8.21 -14.57
C SER A 14 -20.28 6.74 -14.91
N ILE A 15 -19.20 6.49 -15.64
CA ILE A 15 -18.72 5.12 -15.91
C ILE A 15 -18.59 4.34 -14.59
N GLY A 16 -17.96 4.96 -13.58
CA GLY A 16 -17.77 4.34 -12.28
C GLY A 16 -19.07 3.91 -11.60
N SER A 17 -20.14 4.72 -11.66
CA SER A 17 -21.45 4.36 -11.08
C SER A 17 -22.17 3.23 -11.81
N ARG A 18 -21.81 2.96 -13.08
CA ARG A 18 -22.39 1.87 -13.87
C ARG A 18 -21.66 0.55 -13.67
N ILE A 19 -20.33 0.58 -13.57
CA ILE A 19 -19.49 -0.62 -13.59
C ILE A 19 -18.91 -1.02 -12.22
N LEU A 20 -18.89 -0.10 -11.24
CA LEU A 20 -18.35 -0.35 -9.90
C LEU A 20 -19.49 -0.36 -8.88
N TYR A 21 -19.40 -1.27 -7.92
CA TYR A 21 -20.34 -1.33 -6.80
C TYR A 21 -19.63 -1.65 -5.47
N LYS A 22 -20.33 -1.43 -4.36
CA LYS A 22 -19.88 -1.76 -3.00
C LYS A 22 -20.96 -2.60 -2.32
N GLY A 23 -20.57 -3.64 -1.60
CA GLY A 23 -21.50 -4.47 -0.85
C GLY A 23 -21.07 -5.93 -0.84
N ILE A 24 -22.03 -6.83 -0.96
CA ILE A 24 -21.80 -8.26 -1.14
C ILE A 24 -21.54 -8.50 -2.62
N LYS A 25 -20.59 -9.38 -2.95
CA LYS A 25 -20.27 -9.76 -4.32
C LYS A 25 -21.50 -10.33 -5.03
N GLU A 26 -21.98 -9.64 -6.07
CA GLU A 26 -23.20 -9.96 -6.81
C GLU A 26 -23.00 -11.14 -7.78
N ASN A 27 -21.83 -11.25 -8.40
CA ASN A 27 -21.47 -12.35 -9.29
C ASN A 27 -20.09 -12.92 -8.94
N LYS A 28 -19.94 -14.26 -8.99
CA LYS A 28 -18.67 -14.95 -8.69
C LYS A 28 -17.47 -14.46 -9.52
N ASN A 29 -17.71 -13.98 -10.74
CA ASN A 29 -16.68 -13.50 -11.65
C ASN A 29 -16.32 -12.02 -11.43
N ASP A 30 -17.11 -11.27 -10.65
CA ASP A 30 -16.82 -9.87 -10.41
C ASP A 30 -15.48 -9.68 -9.72
N ILE A 31 -14.78 -8.63 -10.12
CA ILE A 31 -13.37 -8.46 -9.80
C ILE A 31 -13.26 -7.61 -8.53
N PRO A 32 -12.76 -8.15 -7.41
CA PRO A 32 -12.55 -7.37 -6.20
C PRO A 32 -11.44 -6.33 -6.41
N TYR A 33 -11.65 -5.12 -5.88
CA TYR A 33 -10.62 -4.10 -5.91
C TYR A 33 -10.47 -3.36 -4.58
N LEU A 34 -9.25 -2.92 -4.30
CA LEU A 34 -8.88 -2.15 -3.12
C LEU A 34 -8.86 -0.65 -3.43
N LYS A 35 -9.27 0.14 -2.45
CA LYS A 35 -8.97 1.56 -2.31
C LYS A 35 -7.90 1.76 -1.25
N GLY A 36 -7.30 2.94 -1.20
CA GLY A 36 -6.34 3.31 -0.18
C GLY A 36 -6.87 3.12 1.24
N SER A 37 -8.17 3.28 1.45
CA SER A 37 -8.82 3.05 2.75
C SER A 37 -8.90 1.58 3.17
N ASN A 38 -8.73 0.61 2.26
CA ASN A 38 -8.87 -0.82 2.54
C ASN A 38 -7.61 -1.47 3.11
N PHE A 39 -6.53 -0.72 3.32
CA PHE A 39 -5.29 -1.29 3.85
C PHE A 39 -4.53 -0.24 4.64
N ASN A 40 -3.78 -0.67 5.66
CA ASN A 40 -2.90 0.19 6.45
C ASN A 40 -1.47 -0.39 6.40
N ARG A 41 -0.53 0.15 7.21
CA ARG A 41 0.81 -0.41 7.36
C ARG A 41 0.68 -1.90 7.70
N TYR A 42 1.28 -2.74 6.86
CA TYR A 42 1.34 -4.19 7.04
C TYR A 42 -0.03 -4.92 7.15
N SER A 43 -1.14 -4.31 6.72
CA SER A 43 -2.48 -4.90 6.84
C SER A 43 -3.34 -4.61 5.63
N ILE A 44 -4.12 -5.60 5.18
CA ILE A 44 -5.16 -5.45 4.15
C ILE A 44 -6.48 -5.91 4.76
N GLU A 45 -7.55 -5.17 4.53
CA GLU A 45 -8.92 -5.59 4.83
C GLU A 45 -9.53 -6.26 3.59
N GLU A 46 -10.48 -7.17 3.81
CA GLU A 46 -11.19 -7.79 2.69
C GLU A 46 -11.91 -6.72 1.85
N PRO A 47 -11.77 -6.77 0.50
CA PRO A 47 -12.41 -5.81 -0.38
C PRO A 47 -13.92 -5.95 -0.29
N THR A 48 -14.58 -4.81 -0.14
CA THR A 48 -16.05 -4.70 -0.20
C THR A 48 -16.51 -4.05 -1.50
N GLN A 49 -15.58 -3.82 -2.41
CA GLN A 49 -15.79 -3.13 -3.67
C GLN A 49 -15.43 -4.03 -4.84
N TYR A 50 -16.25 -3.95 -5.89
CA TYR A 50 -16.16 -4.86 -7.03
C TYR A 50 -16.36 -4.11 -8.35
N LEU A 51 -15.64 -4.56 -9.37
CA LEU A 51 -15.85 -4.23 -10.77
C LEU A 51 -16.68 -5.36 -11.39
N ARG A 52 -17.78 -4.99 -12.07
CA ARG A 52 -18.59 -5.95 -12.82
C ARG A 52 -17.72 -6.66 -13.86
N HIS A 53 -17.72 -7.99 -13.86
CA HIS A 53 -16.95 -8.76 -14.83
C HIS A 53 -17.36 -8.47 -16.28
N ASN A 54 -18.64 -8.18 -16.50
CA ASN A 54 -19.22 -7.78 -17.77
C ASN A 54 -19.36 -6.25 -17.88
N TYR A 55 -18.42 -5.49 -17.32
CA TYR A 55 -18.45 -4.01 -17.32
C TYR A 55 -18.67 -3.41 -18.71
N SER A 56 -18.23 -4.08 -19.77
CA SER A 56 -18.40 -3.67 -21.17
C SER A 56 -19.87 -3.45 -21.55
N ASP A 57 -20.77 -4.27 -21.02
CA ASP A 57 -22.22 -4.20 -21.31
C ASP A 57 -22.86 -2.93 -20.75
N TYR A 58 -22.16 -2.28 -19.82
CA TYR A 58 -22.58 -1.08 -19.14
C TYR A 58 -21.83 0.16 -19.64
N LEU A 59 -21.02 0.06 -20.69
CA LEU A 59 -20.32 1.19 -21.32
C LEU A 59 -21.16 1.75 -22.48
N ASP A 60 -21.21 3.07 -22.61
CA ASP A 60 -21.80 3.73 -23.78
C ASP A 60 -20.79 3.68 -24.95
N SER A 61 -21.26 3.94 -26.17
CA SER A 61 -20.42 3.87 -27.39
C SER A 61 -19.17 4.75 -27.36
N ASN A 62 -19.18 5.83 -26.57
CA ASN A 62 -18.07 6.77 -26.41
C ASN A 62 -17.23 6.52 -25.15
N ASP A 63 -17.62 5.56 -24.31
CA ASP A 63 -16.89 5.26 -23.09
C ASP A 63 -15.68 4.38 -23.37
N ILE A 64 -14.57 4.71 -22.71
CA ILE A 64 -13.38 3.88 -22.66
C ILE A 64 -13.13 3.58 -21.19
N PHE A 65 -12.98 2.30 -20.84
CA PHE A 65 -12.51 1.85 -19.54
C PHE A 65 -11.41 0.80 -19.75
N ARG A 66 -10.24 1.02 -19.16
CA ARG A 66 -9.08 0.14 -19.31
C ARG A 66 -8.33 -0.01 -18.00
N PHE A 67 -7.74 -1.17 -17.78
CA PHE A 67 -6.84 -1.44 -16.67
C PHE A 67 -5.77 -2.45 -17.10
N SER A 68 -4.58 -2.34 -16.50
CA SER A 68 -3.45 -3.22 -16.78
C SER A 68 -3.51 -4.47 -15.92
N VAL A 69 -4.16 -5.52 -16.44
CA VAL A 69 -4.28 -6.84 -15.79
C VAL A 69 -2.90 -7.37 -15.41
N GLU A 70 -1.92 -7.25 -16.31
CA GLU A 70 -0.56 -7.76 -16.09
C GLU A 70 0.14 -7.14 -14.88
N ILE A 71 -0.22 -5.89 -14.51
CA ILE A 71 0.32 -5.22 -13.32
C ILE A 71 -0.55 -5.55 -12.09
N LEU A 72 -1.87 -5.49 -12.24
CA LEU A 72 -2.81 -5.65 -11.12
C LEU A 72 -2.83 -7.08 -10.58
N GLU A 73 -2.61 -8.09 -11.41
CA GLU A 73 -2.67 -9.50 -11.02
C GLU A 73 -1.28 -10.12 -10.76
N THR A 74 -0.21 -9.32 -10.83
CA THR A 74 1.12 -9.76 -10.40
C THR A 74 1.16 -9.92 -8.88
N THR A 75 1.68 -11.04 -8.40
CA THR A 75 1.86 -11.36 -6.98
C THR A 75 3.22 -12.00 -6.72
N PRO A 76 3.89 -11.71 -5.59
CA PRO A 76 3.53 -10.69 -4.61
C PRO A 76 3.72 -9.27 -5.18
N LYS A 77 2.96 -8.30 -4.67
CA LYS A 77 3.17 -6.87 -4.96
C LYS A 77 3.07 -6.02 -3.70
N ILE A 78 3.83 -4.94 -3.62
CA ILE A 78 3.58 -3.93 -2.58
C ILE A 78 2.53 -2.97 -3.13
N ILE A 79 1.51 -2.72 -2.33
CA ILE A 79 0.55 -1.63 -2.56
C ILE A 79 0.80 -0.52 -1.55
N TYR A 80 0.67 0.73 -1.97
CA TYR A 80 0.77 1.88 -1.07
C TYR A 80 -0.26 2.96 -1.40
N ARG A 81 -0.66 3.73 -0.38
CA ARG A 81 -1.70 4.76 -0.51
C ARG A 81 -1.17 5.95 -1.32
N GLN A 82 -1.89 6.31 -2.39
CA GLN A 82 -1.67 7.58 -3.10
C GLN A 82 -2.23 8.75 -2.31
N THR A 83 -3.45 8.63 -1.79
CA THR A 83 -4.12 9.71 -1.04
C THR A 83 -3.76 9.59 0.45
N SER A 84 -2.56 10.06 0.80
CA SER A 84 -2.00 10.02 2.15
C SER A 84 -0.96 11.14 2.30
N SER A 85 -0.76 11.64 3.53
CA SER A 85 0.34 12.53 3.89
C SER A 85 1.60 11.79 4.35
N SER A 86 1.53 10.46 4.45
CA SER A 86 2.62 9.59 4.88
C SER A 86 2.73 8.34 4.01
N LEU A 87 3.89 7.69 4.07
CA LEU A 87 4.12 6.39 3.45
C LEU A 87 3.37 5.31 4.22
N ILE A 88 2.39 4.69 3.56
CA ILE A 88 1.57 3.61 4.12
C ILE A 88 1.47 2.52 3.05
N GLY A 89 2.13 1.39 3.29
CA GLY A 89 2.12 0.26 2.38
C GLY A 89 2.00 -1.10 3.07
N THR A 90 1.72 -2.12 2.25
CA THR A 90 1.61 -3.52 2.66
C THR A 90 1.83 -4.43 1.44
N ILE A 91 1.91 -5.74 1.66
CA ILE A 91 2.03 -6.74 0.59
C ILE A 91 0.66 -7.34 0.25
N GLU A 92 0.32 -7.30 -1.03
CA GLU A 92 -0.87 -7.90 -1.62
C GLU A 92 -0.47 -9.20 -2.34
N ASN A 93 -1.17 -10.29 -2.01
CA ASN A 93 -0.90 -11.65 -2.52
C ASN A 93 -2.12 -12.32 -3.18
N ASN A 94 -3.30 -11.67 -3.15
CA ASN A 94 -4.58 -12.25 -3.55
C ASN A 94 -5.03 -11.78 -4.93
N LYS A 95 -4.16 -11.10 -5.69
CA LYS A 95 -4.45 -10.54 -7.02
C LYS A 95 -5.60 -9.52 -7.02
N TYR A 96 -5.85 -8.87 -5.88
CA TYR A 96 -6.83 -7.80 -5.83
C TYR A 96 -6.43 -6.68 -6.80
N HIS A 97 -7.43 -6.17 -7.54
CA HIS A 97 -7.27 -4.99 -8.38
C HIS A 97 -7.22 -3.74 -7.49
N ASN A 98 -6.84 -2.60 -8.06
CA ASN A 98 -6.65 -1.37 -7.31
C ASN A 98 -7.32 -0.18 -8.00
N ASP A 99 -7.96 0.69 -7.22
CA ASP A 99 -8.47 1.95 -7.73
C ASP A 99 -7.36 3.01 -7.83
N LYS A 100 -7.74 4.21 -8.30
CA LYS A 100 -6.82 5.34 -8.49
C LYS A 100 -6.20 5.91 -7.21
N THR A 101 -6.58 5.43 -6.02
CA THR A 101 -6.03 5.90 -4.72
C THR A 101 -4.89 5.02 -4.23
N VAL A 102 -4.46 4.05 -5.04
CA VAL A 102 -3.45 3.06 -4.70
C VAL A 102 -2.37 3.06 -5.78
N HIS A 103 -1.12 2.98 -5.36
CA HIS A 103 0.03 2.75 -6.23
C HIS A 103 0.64 1.38 -5.91
N ILE A 104 1.46 0.89 -6.84
CA ILE A 104 2.05 -0.45 -6.77
C ILE A 104 3.57 -0.35 -6.94
N ILE A 105 4.31 -1.13 -6.17
CA ILE A 105 5.74 -1.41 -6.38
C ILE A 105 5.87 -2.90 -6.72
N LEU A 106 6.57 -3.18 -7.82
CA LEU A 106 6.87 -4.52 -8.30
C LEU A 106 8.38 -4.69 -8.43
N ASN A 107 8.86 -5.92 -8.29
CA ASN A 107 10.19 -6.27 -8.76
C ASN A 107 10.26 -6.06 -10.27
N ASN A 108 11.44 -5.66 -10.75
CA ASN A 108 11.71 -5.69 -12.18
C ASN A 108 12.01 -7.14 -12.61
N LYS A 109 12.00 -7.42 -13.93
CA LYS A 109 12.17 -8.78 -14.46
C LYS A 109 13.57 -9.38 -14.24
N PHE A 110 14.57 -8.57 -13.93
CA PHE A 110 15.99 -8.96 -13.97
C PHE A 110 16.66 -8.96 -12.59
N ASN A 111 16.17 -8.15 -11.66
CA ASN A 111 16.67 -8.00 -10.30
C ASN A 111 15.49 -8.18 -9.35
N THR A 112 15.49 -9.32 -8.66
CA THR A 112 14.48 -9.64 -7.66
C THR A 112 15.05 -9.36 -6.28
N ILE A 113 14.31 -8.58 -5.50
CA ILE A 113 14.57 -8.34 -4.08
C ILE A 113 13.34 -8.84 -3.33
N ASP A 114 13.53 -9.40 -2.13
CA ASP A 114 12.39 -9.76 -1.29
C ASP A 114 11.56 -8.50 -0.97
N LEU A 115 10.30 -8.47 -1.40
CA LEU A 115 9.44 -7.30 -1.22
C LEU A 115 9.18 -6.99 0.26
N ARG A 116 9.40 -7.94 1.18
CA ARG A 116 9.31 -7.68 2.62
C ARG A 116 10.45 -6.78 3.09
N TYR A 117 11.65 -6.93 2.53
CA TYR A 117 12.76 -6.02 2.80
C TYR A 117 12.43 -4.61 2.31
N VAL A 118 11.95 -4.50 1.06
CA VAL A 118 11.52 -3.22 0.47
C VAL A 118 10.41 -2.58 1.31
N LEU A 119 9.42 -3.37 1.74
CA LEU A 119 8.32 -2.90 2.58
C LEU A 119 8.81 -2.40 3.94
N GLY A 120 9.77 -3.09 4.56
CA GLY A 120 10.36 -2.68 5.84
C GLY A 120 10.98 -1.28 5.77
N ILE A 121 11.77 -1.01 4.71
CA ILE A 121 12.34 0.32 4.47
C ILE A 121 11.22 1.32 4.13
N PHE A 122 10.29 0.95 3.24
CA PHE A 122 9.21 1.83 2.78
C PHE A 122 8.34 2.38 3.92
N ASN A 123 7.99 1.52 4.88
CA ASN A 123 7.15 1.87 6.03
C ASN A 123 7.96 2.42 7.23
N SER A 124 9.27 2.63 7.10
CA SER A 124 10.12 3.11 8.21
C SER A 124 9.90 4.60 8.52
N GLN A 125 10.19 4.99 9.75
CA GLN A 125 10.15 6.39 10.18
C GLN A 125 11.13 7.26 9.37
N LEU A 126 12.35 6.76 9.10
CA LEU A 126 13.33 7.46 8.25
C LEU A 126 12.76 7.79 6.87
N LEU A 127 12.23 6.79 6.15
CA LEU A 127 11.78 7.03 4.78
C LEU A 127 10.55 7.95 4.74
N ASN A 128 9.69 7.86 5.75
CA ASN A 128 8.56 8.76 5.91
C ASN A 128 9.00 10.20 6.23
N TYR A 129 10.00 10.38 7.10
CA TYR A 129 10.63 11.68 7.39
C TYR A 129 11.20 12.32 6.11
N LEU A 130 11.98 11.56 5.36
CA LEU A 130 12.55 12.02 4.08
C LEU A 130 11.45 12.36 3.06
N TYR A 131 10.41 11.52 2.95
CA TYR A 131 9.28 11.82 2.07
C TYR A 131 8.60 13.14 2.42
N LYS A 132 8.38 13.40 3.71
CA LYS A 132 7.78 14.66 4.18
C LYS A 132 8.69 15.85 3.86
N SER A 133 10.01 15.74 4.05
CA SER A 133 10.93 16.83 3.72
C SER A 133 10.99 17.16 2.23
N TYR A 134 10.78 16.18 1.35
CA TYR A 134 10.82 16.40 -0.11
C TYR A 134 9.49 16.78 -0.74
N SER A 135 8.36 16.34 -0.18
CA SER A 135 7.09 16.36 -0.91
C SER A 135 6.39 17.71 -0.92
N ASN A 136 6.66 18.62 0.03
CA ASN A 136 5.86 19.85 0.24
C ASN A 136 4.33 19.58 0.31
N GLU A 137 3.93 18.34 0.64
CA GLU A 137 2.53 17.90 0.73
C GLU A 137 1.98 18.00 2.18
N ASP A 138 2.84 18.33 3.15
CA ASP A 138 2.41 18.47 4.54
C ASP A 138 1.43 19.64 4.72
N GLY A 139 0.40 19.44 5.55
CA GLY A 139 -0.67 20.41 5.76
C GLY A 139 -1.65 20.63 4.58
N ARG A 140 -1.52 19.89 3.46
CA ARG A 140 -2.46 20.01 2.34
C ARG A 140 -3.72 19.17 2.57
N VAL A 141 -4.88 19.78 2.32
CA VAL A 141 -6.21 19.12 2.40
C VAL A 141 -6.32 17.89 1.48
N PHE A 142 -5.52 17.82 0.41
CA PHE A 142 -5.48 16.71 -0.55
C PHE A 142 -4.05 16.22 -0.83
N ALA A 143 -3.29 15.93 0.23
CA ALA A 143 -1.94 15.39 0.13
C ALA A 143 -1.87 14.12 -0.74
N GLN A 144 -0.86 14.03 -1.61
CA GLN A 144 -0.64 12.85 -2.45
C GLN A 144 0.80 12.33 -2.41
N VAL A 145 0.93 11.03 -2.18
CA VAL A 145 2.16 10.26 -2.35
C VAL A 145 2.37 9.99 -3.85
N LYS A 146 3.05 10.92 -4.53
CA LYS A 146 3.33 10.84 -5.97
C LYS A 146 4.47 9.86 -6.24
N ILE A 147 4.35 9.07 -7.31
CA ILE A 147 5.40 8.14 -7.78
C ILE A 147 6.76 8.84 -7.95
N VAL A 148 6.76 10.06 -8.48
CA VAL A 148 8.01 10.83 -8.69
C VAL A 148 8.77 11.06 -7.38
N ASN A 149 8.06 11.37 -6.29
CA ASN A 149 8.65 11.57 -4.97
C ASN A 149 9.13 10.25 -4.37
N ILE A 150 8.42 9.14 -4.61
CA ILE A 150 8.87 7.82 -4.16
C ILE A 150 10.16 7.39 -4.88
N LYS A 151 10.26 7.65 -6.19
CA LYS A 151 11.44 7.32 -6.98
C LYS A 151 12.68 8.13 -6.60
N SER A 152 12.53 9.28 -5.94
CA SER A 152 13.65 10.09 -5.47
C SER A 152 14.13 9.73 -4.06
N LEU A 153 13.42 8.85 -3.34
CA LEU A 153 13.82 8.44 -2.00
C LEU A 153 15.05 7.52 -2.07
N PRO A 154 16.01 7.67 -1.14
CA PRO A 154 17.18 6.82 -1.12
C PRO A 154 16.81 5.39 -0.72
N PHE A 155 17.34 4.41 -1.44
CA PHE A 155 17.17 2.99 -1.16
C PHE A 155 18.53 2.31 -1.07
N ILE A 156 18.86 1.77 0.10
CA ILE A 156 20.11 1.03 0.32
C ILE A 156 19.81 -0.46 0.27
N LEU A 157 20.60 -1.20 -0.51
CA LEU A 157 20.59 -2.65 -0.50
C LEU A 157 21.65 -3.15 0.49
N GLY A 158 21.19 -3.60 1.67
CA GLY A 158 22.06 -4.10 2.73
C GLY A 158 22.66 -5.48 2.45
N THR A 159 23.46 -5.98 3.38
CA THR A 159 23.93 -7.38 3.35
C THR A 159 22.76 -8.36 3.46
N ILE A 160 22.93 -9.59 2.98
CA ILE A 160 21.90 -10.64 3.09
C ILE A 160 21.46 -10.82 4.55
N GLU A 161 22.38 -10.74 5.51
CA GLU A 161 22.07 -10.83 6.93
C GLU A 161 21.17 -9.68 7.41
N SER A 162 21.50 -8.44 7.04
CA SER A 162 20.69 -7.26 7.39
C SER A 162 19.30 -7.34 6.75
N GLN A 163 19.24 -7.74 5.47
CA GLN A 163 17.98 -7.96 4.77
C GLN A 163 17.12 -9.00 5.49
N ASN A 164 17.68 -10.16 5.85
CA ASN A 164 16.95 -11.24 6.52
C ASN A 164 16.42 -10.82 7.89
N LYS A 165 17.16 -10.00 8.65
CA LYS A 165 16.67 -9.45 9.94
C LYS A 165 15.44 -8.58 9.73
N ILE A 166 15.47 -7.65 8.78
CA ILE A 166 14.31 -6.79 8.46
C ILE A 166 13.14 -7.64 7.95
N ILE A 167 13.39 -8.59 7.05
CA ILE A 167 12.36 -9.50 6.54
C ILE A 167 11.66 -10.24 7.68
N GLY A 168 12.41 -10.80 8.63
CA GLY A 168 11.85 -11.52 9.77
C GLY A 168 10.90 -10.67 10.62
N TYR A 169 11.26 -9.41 10.93
CA TYR A 169 10.36 -8.51 11.64
C TYR A 169 9.12 -8.12 10.81
N VAL A 170 9.29 -7.90 9.50
CA VAL A 170 8.17 -7.59 8.60
C VAL A 170 7.19 -8.77 8.48
N GLU A 171 7.68 -10.01 8.44
CA GLU A 171 6.83 -11.21 8.48
C GLU A 171 5.97 -11.25 9.75
N GLN A 172 6.58 -10.97 10.92
CA GLN A 172 5.84 -10.88 12.18
C GLN A 172 4.82 -9.75 12.15
N LEU A 173 5.14 -8.57 11.61
CA LEU A 173 4.21 -7.45 11.49
C LEU A 173 2.99 -7.80 10.63
N LEU A 174 3.21 -8.45 9.48
CA LEU A 174 2.14 -8.91 8.60
C LEU A 174 1.23 -9.93 9.30
N GLN A 175 1.80 -10.84 10.09
CA GLN A 175 1.04 -11.85 10.83
C GLN A 175 0.27 -11.25 12.01
N LEU A 176 0.93 -10.43 12.83
CA LEU A 176 0.32 -9.77 13.99
C LEU A 176 -0.86 -8.88 13.56
N ASN A 177 -0.75 -8.20 12.41
CA ASN A 177 -1.86 -7.41 11.88
C ASN A 177 -3.06 -8.26 11.46
N LYS A 178 -2.85 -9.46 10.89
CA LYS A 178 -3.94 -10.42 10.64
C LYS A 178 -4.57 -10.90 11.94
N ASP A 179 -3.74 -11.23 12.93
CA ASP A 179 -4.21 -11.68 14.24
C ASP A 179 -5.01 -10.57 14.96
N LEU A 180 -4.61 -9.31 14.78
CA LEU A 180 -5.31 -8.14 15.32
C LEU A 180 -6.71 -8.00 14.70
N GLN A 181 -6.83 -8.18 13.38
CA GLN A 181 -8.12 -8.15 12.67
C GLN A 181 -9.04 -9.29 13.12
N ALA A 182 -8.48 -10.48 13.40
CA ALA A 182 -9.24 -11.64 13.85
C ALA A 182 -9.59 -11.63 15.36
N ALA A 183 -8.92 -10.80 16.16
CA ALA A 183 -9.13 -10.75 17.60
C ALA A 183 -10.45 -10.06 17.96
N THR A 184 -11.25 -10.70 18.82
CA THR A 184 -12.53 -10.16 19.31
C THR A 184 -12.40 -9.53 20.70
N LEU A 185 -11.51 -10.04 21.55
CA LEU A 185 -11.26 -9.53 22.91
C LEU A 185 -10.33 -8.31 22.89
N GLU A 186 -10.74 -7.22 23.53
CA GLU A 186 -9.95 -5.98 23.61
C GLU A 186 -8.60 -6.19 24.30
N SER A 187 -8.52 -6.99 25.35
CA SER A 187 -7.25 -7.31 26.02
C SER A 187 -6.25 -8.01 25.10
N LYS A 188 -6.74 -8.90 24.22
CA LYS A 188 -5.90 -9.57 23.21
C LYS A 188 -5.45 -8.58 22.14
N LYS A 189 -6.33 -7.69 21.68
CA LYS A 189 -5.97 -6.63 20.72
C LYS A 189 -4.86 -5.75 21.27
N GLU A 190 -4.96 -5.35 22.53
CA GLU A 190 -3.95 -4.51 23.17
C GLU A 190 -2.59 -5.21 23.25
N GLN A 191 -2.56 -6.48 23.66
CA GLN A 191 -1.33 -7.28 23.65
C GLN A 191 -0.72 -7.42 22.25
N ILE A 192 -1.55 -7.56 21.21
CA ILE A 192 -1.06 -7.63 19.83
C ILE A 192 -0.51 -6.28 19.38
N LYS A 193 -1.17 -5.17 19.70
CA LYS A 193 -0.67 -3.82 19.38
C LYS A 193 0.69 -3.55 20.00
N THR A 194 0.89 -3.86 21.28
CA THR A 194 2.21 -3.73 21.92
C THR A 194 3.29 -4.55 21.20
N LYS A 195 2.94 -5.73 20.69
CA LYS A 195 3.88 -6.53 19.89
C LYS A 195 4.14 -5.87 18.53
N ILE A 196 3.13 -5.31 17.87
CA ILE A 196 3.29 -4.58 16.62
C ILE A 196 4.27 -3.43 16.83
N ASP A 197 4.04 -2.58 17.83
CA ASP A 197 4.90 -1.43 18.15
C ASP A 197 6.36 -1.87 18.35
N TYR A 198 6.58 -2.92 19.15
CA TYR A 198 7.92 -3.49 19.34
C TYR A 198 8.59 -3.92 18.02
N HIS A 199 7.86 -4.60 17.12
CA HIS A 199 8.44 -5.06 15.86
C HIS A 199 8.69 -3.90 14.89
N GLU A 200 7.83 -2.87 14.88
CA GLU A 200 8.06 -1.66 14.11
C GLU A 200 9.30 -0.91 14.59
N ASP A 201 9.51 -0.79 15.89
CA ASP A 201 10.71 -0.18 16.49
C ASP A 201 11.98 -0.95 16.11
N LYS A 202 11.91 -2.28 16.07
CA LYS A 202 13.03 -3.11 15.59
C LYS A 202 13.33 -2.91 14.11
N VAL A 203 12.31 -2.76 13.27
CA VAL A 203 12.51 -2.40 11.86
C VAL A 203 13.16 -1.02 11.76
N ASN A 204 12.66 -0.01 12.47
CA ASN A 204 13.23 1.34 12.46
C ASN A 204 14.69 1.34 12.91
N THR A 205 15.02 0.67 14.01
CA THR A 205 16.41 0.53 14.50
C THR A 205 17.33 -0.05 13.43
N LEU A 206 16.91 -1.13 12.77
CA LEU A 206 17.69 -1.78 11.72
C LEU A 206 17.84 -0.88 10.48
N VAL A 207 16.82 -0.10 10.14
CA VAL A 207 16.89 0.88 9.05
C VAL A 207 17.83 2.02 9.40
N TYR A 208 17.83 2.54 10.62
CA TYR A 208 18.79 3.57 11.03
C TYR A 208 20.23 3.08 10.93
N GLN A 209 20.49 1.85 11.38
CA GLN A 209 21.81 1.20 11.24
C GLN A 209 22.19 1.02 9.77
N LEU A 210 21.26 0.57 8.93
CA LEU A 210 21.48 0.38 7.49
C LEU A 210 21.89 1.68 6.78
N TYR A 211 21.37 2.81 7.24
CA TYR A 211 21.67 4.14 6.71
C TYR A 211 22.79 4.87 7.48
N ASN A 212 23.42 4.20 8.45
CA ASN A 212 24.50 4.75 9.29
C ASN A 212 24.13 6.07 9.97
N LEU A 213 22.89 6.18 10.48
CA LEU A 213 22.45 7.39 11.17
C LEU A 213 23.07 7.50 12.56
N THR A 214 23.37 8.74 12.94
CA THR A 214 23.80 9.12 14.29
C THR A 214 22.63 9.27 15.25
N ASP A 215 22.89 9.22 16.56
CA ASP A 215 21.87 9.44 17.59
C ASP A 215 21.18 10.81 17.47
N GLU A 216 21.90 11.84 17.00
CA GLU A 216 21.33 13.18 16.78
C GLU A 216 20.34 13.20 15.62
N GLU A 217 20.65 12.49 14.53
CA GLU A 217 19.77 12.35 13.37
C GLU A 217 18.54 11.50 13.71
N ILE A 218 18.72 10.41 14.48
CA ILE A 218 17.59 9.57 14.95
C ILE A 218 16.64 10.42 15.80
N LYS A 219 17.17 11.21 16.74
CA LYS A 219 16.37 12.15 17.55
C LYS A 219 15.66 13.22 16.71
N LEU A 220 16.16 13.57 15.52
CA LEU A 220 15.47 14.49 14.63
C LEU A 220 14.30 13.83 13.92
N ILE A 221 14.44 12.55 13.55
CA ILE A 221 13.42 11.75 12.87
C ILE A 221 12.26 11.39 13.80
N GLU A 222 12.55 11.12 15.08
CA GLU A 222 11.57 10.66 16.07
C GLU A 222 10.82 11.80 16.80
N LYS A 223 11.12 13.06 16.49
CA LYS A 223 10.40 14.23 17.00
C LYS A 223 9.04 14.40 16.33
#